data_AF-A0A2J6TU87-F1
#
_entry.id   AF-A0A2J6TU87-F1
#
_cell.length_a   1.000
_cell.length_b   1.000
_cell.length_c   1.000
_cell.angle_alpha   90.00
_cell.angle_beta   90.00
_cell.angle_gamma   90.00
#
_symmetry.space_group_name_H-M   'P 1'
#
loop_
_entity.id
_entity.type
_entity.pdbx_description
1 polymer ?
#
loop_
_entity_poly.entity_id
_entity_poly.type
_entity_poly.pdbx_seq_one_letter_code
_entity_poly.pdbx_strand_id
1 'polypeptide(L)'
;MDLLLSEKGHLGTRSPMNGDVKLPNQGYLQDEQPAIHFCNPDLTYATSHPHPRAAQGSFRAALEGLWSATTGGAKLLNCKTVGKPTEETYIFGEKTLVEWEKSMNGGDGKLGTIYMVGDNPSSDIQGANNFTSRLGTEWKSILVESGVHVAGAEPAHKPDAIMKSVKEAVEWAFWNAKLSDLGHIRETSATPESV
;
A
#
# COMPACT_ATOMS: atom_id res chain seq x y z
N MET A 1 -22.18 -3.23 -12.25
CA MET A 1 -23.57 -3.12 -11.75
C MET A 1 -24.34 -4.42 -11.91
N ASP A 2 -24.38 -5.03 -13.09
CA ASP A 2 -25.25 -6.21 -13.30
C ASP A 2 -25.01 -7.37 -12.34
N LEU A 3 -23.75 -7.74 -12.12
CA LEU A 3 -23.38 -8.79 -11.18
C LEU A 3 -23.70 -8.44 -9.70
N LEU A 4 -23.77 -7.15 -9.36
CA LEU A 4 -24.10 -6.69 -8.00
C LEU A 4 -25.60 -6.66 -7.75
N LEU A 5 -26.40 -6.64 -8.82
CA LEU A 5 -27.85 -6.65 -8.77
C LEU A 5 -28.42 -8.02 -9.17
N SER A 6 -27.58 -8.99 -9.54
CA SER A 6 -28.02 -10.31 -9.98
C SER A 6 -28.52 -11.17 -8.82
N GLU A 7 -29.29 -12.20 -9.14
CA GLU A 7 -29.63 -13.30 -8.24
C GLU A 7 -28.40 -14.21 -8.09
N LYS A 8 -27.85 -14.32 -6.87
CA LYS A 8 -26.74 -15.23 -6.52
C LYS A 8 -25.49 -15.15 -7.41
N GLY A 9 -25.27 -13.99 -8.03
CA GLY A 9 -24.14 -13.78 -8.94
C GLY A 9 -24.32 -14.32 -10.36
N HIS A 10 -25.51 -14.78 -10.76
CA HIS A 10 -25.75 -15.26 -12.11
C HIS A 10 -25.95 -14.11 -13.09
N LEU A 11 -25.06 -13.95 -14.07
CA LEU A 11 -25.18 -12.90 -15.09
C LEU A 11 -26.50 -13.03 -15.88
N GLY A 12 -27.13 -11.89 -16.16
CA GLY A 12 -28.41 -11.83 -16.87
C GLY A 12 -29.66 -11.91 -15.98
N THR A 13 -29.49 -12.13 -14.67
CA THR A 13 -30.61 -12.12 -13.70
C THR A 13 -30.66 -10.82 -12.89
N ARG A 14 -31.76 -10.63 -12.15
CA ARG A 14 -31.94 -9.57 -11.17
C ARG A 14 -32.50 -10.20 -9.90
N SER A 15 -31.84 -9.97 -8.76
CA SER A 15 -32.31 -10.49 -7.48
C SER A 15 -33.69 -9.92 -7.13
N PRO A 16 -34.65 -10.76 -6.72
CA PRO A 16 -35.97 -10.30 -6.26
C PRO A 16 -35.90 -9.57 -4.91
N MET A 17 -34.79 -9.65 -4.19
CA MET A 17 -34.59 -8.98 -2.91
C MET A 17 -34.24 -7.49 -3.08
N ASN A 18 -33.74 -7.08 -4.25
CA ASN A 18 -33.32 -5.71 -4.51
C ASN A 18 -34.47 -4.72 -4.29
N GLY A 19 -34.27 -3.74 -3.42
CA GLY A 19 -35.24 -2.68 -3.13
C GLY A 19 -36.33 -3.07 -2.12
N ASP A 20 -36.27 -4.28 -1.52
CA ASP A 20 -37.19 -4.64 -0.44
C ASP A 20 -36.79 -3.92 0.85
N VAL A 21 -37.53 -2.84 1.16
CA VAL A 21 -37.33 -2.00 2.35
C VAL A 21 -37.49 -2.73 3.68
N LYS A 22 -38.08 -3.93 3.68
CA LYS A 22 -38.22 -4.76 4.89
C LYS A 22 -36.95 -5.54 5.20
N LEU A 23 -36.03 -5.67 4.24
CA LEU A 23 -34.78 -6.40 4.38
C LEU A 23 -33.62 -5.46 4.74
N PRO A 24 -32.56 -5.97 5.40
CA PRO A 24 -31.33 -5.22 5.62
C PRO A 24 -30.80 -4.62 4.32
N ASN A 25 -30.26 -3.40 4.39
CA ASN A 25 -29.72 -2.69 3.22
C ASN A 25 -30.72 -2.59 2.03
N GLN A 26 -32.02 -2.55 2.33
CA GLN A 26 -33.10 -2.57 1.33
C GLN A 26 -33.02 -3.80 0.40
N GLY A 27 -32.54 -4.93 0.95
CA GLY A 27 -32.34 -6.20 0.26
C GLY A 27 -31.23 -6.22 -0.80
N TYR A 28 -30.56 -5.09 -1.06
CA TYR A 28 -29.39 -5.07 -1.93
C TYR A 28 -28.20 -5.79 -1.31
N LEU A 29 -27.54 -6.64 -2.12
CA LEU A 29 -26.41 -7.47 -1.69
C LEU A 29 -26.75 -8.42 -0.54
N GLN A 30 -27.99 -8.91 -0.47
CA GLN A 30 -28.47 -9.88 0.51
C GLN A 30 -28.83 -11.25 -0.11
N ASP A 31 -28.51 -11.46 -1.39
CA ASP A 31 -28.88 -12.65 -2.16
C ASP A 31 -27.62 -13.32 -2.73
N GLU A 32 -26.61 -13.47 -1.86
CA GLU A 32 -25.35 -14.16 -2.15
C GLU A 32 -24.63 -13.66 -3.41
N GLN A 33 -24.76 -12.36 -3.71
CA GLN A 33 -23.96 -11.75 -4.77
C GLN A 33 -22.46 -11.83 -4.43
N PRO A 34 -21.59 -12.00 -5.45
CA PRO A 34 -20.17 -12.20 -5.24
C PRO A 34 -19.50 -11.01 -4.58
N ALA A 35 -18.49 -11.30 -3.76
CA ALA A 35 -17.65 -10.30 -3.12
C ALA A 35 -16.83 -9.51 -4.16
N ILE A 36 -16.57 -8.24 -3.87
CA ILE A 36 -15.72 -7.37 -4.68
C ILE A 36 -14.36 -7.24 -4.01
N HIS A 37 -13.29 -7.50 -4.76
CA HIS A 37 -11.93 -7.26 -4.31
C HIS A 37 -11.29 -6.15 -5.14
N PHE A 38 -10.86 -5.08 -4.48
CA PHE A 38 -10.01 -4.04 -5.05
C PHE A 38 -8.56 -4.34 -4.65
N CYS A 39 -7.63 -4.25 -5.59
CA CYS A 39 -6.22 -4.56 -5.40
C CYS A 39 -5.30 -3.34 -5.25
N ASN A 40 -5.84 -2.13 -5.40
CA ASN A 40 -5.09 -0.89 -5.24
C ASN A 40 -6.03 0.23 -4.74
N PRO A 41 -5.78 0.80 -3.55
CA PRO A 41 -6.57 1.90 -3.01
C PRO A 41 -6.20 3.28 -3.59
N ASP A 42 -5.10 3.40 -4.33
CA ASP A 42 -4.61 4.70 -4.83
C ASP A 42 -5.66 5.38 -5.72
N LEU A 43 -5.92 6.67 -5.43
CA LEU A 43 -6.80 7.48 -6.28
C LEU A 43 -6.12 7.84 -7.60
N THR A 44 -4.82 8.11 -7.57
CA THR A 44 -4.05 8.52 -8.74
C THR A 44 -2.69 7.85 -8.79
N TYR A 45 -2.10 7.76 -9.99
CA TYR A 45 -0.75 7.27 -10.22
C TYR A 45 -0.01 8.12 -11.27
N ALA A 46 1.32 8.14 -11.20
CA ALA A 46 2.15 8.85 -12.16
C ALA A 46 2.31 8.07 -13.48
N THR A 47 2.38 8.79 -14.60
CA THR A 47 2.64 8.26 -15.95
C THR A 47 3.56 9.22 -16.72
N SER A 48 3.82 8.97 -18.01
CA SER A 48 4.51 9.93 -18.87
C SER A 48 3.72 11.23 -19.12
N HIS A 49 2.44 11.29 -18.71
CA HIS A 49 1.64 12.50 -18.81
C HIS A 49 2.01 13.52 -17.73
N PRO A 50 2.00 14.85 -18.01
CA PRO A 50 2.29 15.91 -17.02
C PRO A 50 1.42 15.98 -15.76
N HIS A 51 0.37 15.16 -15.67
CA HIS A 51 -0.59 15.19 -14.58
C HIS A 51 -0.88 13.75 -14.17
N PRO A 52 -1.01 13.45 -12.86
CA PRO A 52 -1.41 12.13 -12.39
C PRO A 52 -2.70 11.64 -13.05
N ARG A 53 -2.81 10.32 -13.22
CA ARG A 53 -3.92 9.64 -13.88
C ARG A 53 -4.75 8.89 -12.86
N ALA A 54 -6.05 8.73 -13.13
CA ALA A 54 -6.94 7.99 -12.23
C ALA A 54 -6.45 6.54 -12.09
N ALA A 55 -6.25 6.10 -10.84
CA ALA A 55 -5.94 4.73 -10.49
C ALA A 55 -7.20 3.99 -10.01
N GLN A 56 -7.04 2.75 -9.54
CA GLN A 56 -8.18 1.89 -9.18
C GLN A 56 -9.01 2.44 -8.01
N GLY A 57 -8.42 3.18 -7.07
CA GLY A 57 -9.17 3.86 -6.01
C GLY A 57 -10.18 4.85 -6.58
N SER A 58 -9.85 5.56 -7.66
CA SER A 58 -10.81 6.42 -8.37
C SER A 58 -11.94 5.62 -9.01
N PHE A 59 -11.63 4.45 -9.59
CA PHE A 59 -12.66 3.53 -10.10
C PHE A 59 -13.59 3.05 -8.99
N ARG A 60 -13.04 2.70 -7.82
CA ARG A 60 -13.83 2.31 -6.63
C ARG A 60 -14.76 3.45 -6.20
N ALA A 61 -14.24 4.67 -6.07
CA ALA A 61 -15.03 5.83 -5.69
C ALA A 61 -16.17 6.10 -6.69
N ALA A 62 -15.89 5.98 -7.99
CA ALA A 62 -16.91 6.11 -9.03
C ALA A 62 -17.97 5.01 -8.94
N LEU A 63 -17.58 3.76 -8.66
CA LEU A 63 -18.51 2.65 -8.47
C LEU A 63 -19.39 2.85 -7.22
N GLU A 64 -18.82 3.32 -6.10
CA GLU A 64 -19.57 3.63 -4.87
C GLU A 64 -20.60 4.74 -5.12
N GLY A 65 -20.21 5.79 -5.86
CA GLY A 65 -21.13 6.86 -6.27
C GLY A 65 -22.27 6.36 -7.16
N LEU A 66 -21.94 5.58 -8.19
CA LEU A 66 -22.92 4.98 -9.10
C LEU A 66 -23.87 4.03 -8.34
N TRP A 67 -23.33 3.23 -7.43
CA TRP A 67 -24.09 2.31 -6.59
C TRP A 67 -25.10 3.06 -5.73
N SER A 68 -24.64 4.08 -5.00
CA SER A 68 -25.48 4.92 -4.16
C SER A 68 -26.61 5.58 -4.95
N ALA A 69 -26.31 6.16 -6.12
CA ALA A 69 -27.31 6.77 -6.99
C ALA A 69 -28.33 5.76 -7.54
N THR A 70 -27.90 4.54 -7.84
CA THR A 70 -28.78 3.48 -8.39
C THR A 70 -29.68 2.86 -7.33
N THR A 71 -29.20 2.76 -6.08
CA THR A 71 -29.84 1.98 -5.01
C THR A 71 -30.52 2.85 -3.94
N GLY A 72 -30.57 4.17 -4.15
CA GLY A 72 -31.15 5.09 -3.17
C GLY A 72 -30.35 5.17 -1.87
N GLY A 73 -29.01 5.07 -1.97
CA GLY A 73 -28.11 5.17 -0.82
C GLY A 73 -27.85 3.87 -0.07
N ALA A 74 -28.17 2.70 -0.64
CA ALA A 74 -27.76 1.43 -0.05
C ALA A 74 -26.23 1.32 0.02
N LYS A 75 -25.71 0.65 1.04
CA LYS A 75 -24.26 0.45 1.21
C LYS A 75 -23.77 -0.59 0.21
N LEU A 76 -22.60 -0.34 -0.38
CA LEU A 76 -21.87 -1.34 -1.15
C LEU A 76 -21.19 -2.30 -0.16
N LEU A 77 -21.74 -3.50 -0.01
CA LEU A 77 -21.30 -4.52 0.94
C LEU A 77 -20.31 -5.50 0.31
N ASN A 78 -19.74 -6.40 1.12
CA ASN A 78 -18.84 -7.49 0.70
C ASN A 78 -17.65 -7.03 -0.15
N CYS A 79 -17.14 -5.83 0.14
CA CYS A 79 -15.97 -5.25 -0.51
C CYS A 79 -14.74 -5.42 0.36
N LYS A 80 -13.64 -5.95 -0.20
CA LYS A 80 -12.31 -5.94 0.40
C LYS A 80 -11.37 -5.12 -0.47
N THR A 81 -10.55 -4.27 0.14
CA THR A 81 -9.46 -3.59 -0.56
C THR A 81 -8.13 -4.10 -0.01
N VAL A 82 -7.24 -4.47 -0.91
CA VAL A 82 -5.84 -4.82 -0.65
C VAL A 82 -4.95 -3.90 -1.49
N GLY A 83 -3.64 -4.02 -1.32
CA GLY A 83 -2.65 -3.11 -1.92
C GLY A 83 -2.07 -2.20 -0.85
N LYS A 84 -0.96 -1.53 -1.16
CA LYS A 84 -0.37 -0.53 -0.25
C LYS A 84 -1.43 0.54 0.10
N PRO A 85 -1.55 1.00 1.34
CA PRO A 85 -0.66 0.75 2.48
C PRO A 85 -1.11 -0.43 3.39
N THR A 86 -1.94 -1.39 2.93
CA THR A 86 -2.47 -2.43 3.82
C THR A 86 -1.37 -3.40 4.30
N GLU A 87 -1.46 -3.82 5.57
CA GLU A 87 -0.48 -4.71 6.20
C GLU A 87 -0.31 -6.03 5.41
N GLU A 88 -1.40 -6.60 4.88
CA GLU A 88 -1.35 -7.87 4.14
C GLU A 88 -0.47 -7.78 2.89
N THR A 89 -0.40 -6.63 2.24
CA THR A 89 0.47 -6.41 1.10
C THR A 89 1.95 -6.42 1.51
N TYR A 90 2.29 -5.86 2.67
CA TYR A 90 3.65 -5.85 3.18
C TYR A 90 4.07 -7.21 3.75
N ILE A 91 3.17 -7.94 4.43
CA ILE A 91 3.40 -9.35 4.84
C ILE A 91 3.73 -10.20 3.61
N PHE A 92 2.93 -10.05 2.56
CA PHE A 92 3.17 -10.79 1.32
C PHE A 92 4.50 -10.38 0.67
N GLY A 93 4.78 -9.08 0.58
CA GLY A 93 6.02 -8.56 0.01
C GLY A 93 7.28 -9.05 0.75
N GLU A 94 7.28 -8.99 2.09
CA GLU A 94 8.37 -9.52 2.92
C GLU A 94 8.58 -11.01 2.67
N LYS A 95 7.50 -11.81 2.67
CA LYS A 95 7.57 -13.24 2.38
C LYS A 95 8.20 -13.51 1.02
N THR A 96 7.80 -12.78 -0.02
CA THR A 96 8.37 -12.93 -1.36
C THR A 96 9.86 -12.59 -1.40
N LEU A 97 10.29 -11.54 -0.69
CA LEU A 97 11.71 -11.19 -0.60
C LEU A 97 12.53 -12.24 0.15
N VAL A 98 11.98 -12.81 1.22
CA VAL A 98 12.60 -13.92 1.98
C VAL A 98 12.77 -15.16 1.10
N GLU A 99 11.75 -15.52 0.32
CA GLU A 99 11.82 -16.64 -0.63
C GLU A 99 12.84 -16.38 -1.75
N TRP A 100 12.90 -15.14 -2.24
CA TRP A 100 13.87 -14.73 -3.25
C TRP A 100 15.31 -14.80 -2.74
N GLU A 101 15.59 -14.30 -1.53
CA GLU A 101 16.91 -14.38 -0.88
C GLU A 101 17.40 -15.84 -0.79
N LYS A 102 16.54 -16.74 -0.29
CA LYS A 102 16.84 -18.18 -0.22
C LYS A 102 17.19 -18.76 -1.58
N SER A 103 16.44 -18.38 -2.61
CA SER A 103 16.63 -18.91 -3.98
C SER A 103 17.92 -18.42 -4.65
N MET A 104 18.31 -17.17 -4.38
CA MET A 104 19.46 -16.53 -5.03
C MET A 104 20.78 -16.82 -4.32
N ASN A 105 20.77 -16.79 -2.98
CA ASN A 105 21.99 -16.88 -2.18
C ASN A 105 22.18 -18.24 -1.50
N GLY A 106 21.16 -19.12 -1.53
CA GLY A 106 21.13 -20.33 -0.71
C GLY A 106 21.09 -20.04 0.80
N GLY A 107 20.71 -18.81 1.16
CA GLY A 107 20.66 -18.32 2.54
C GLY A 107 19.50 -18.88 3.35
N ASP A 108 19.38 -18.41 4.58
CA ASP A 108 18.29 -18.76 5.50
C ASP A 108 17.04 -17.89 5.33
N GLY A 109 17.06 -16.92 4.40
CA GLY A 109 16.00 -15.95 4.18
C GLY A 109 16.01 -14.78 5.14
N LYS A 110 17.10 -14.57 5.90
CA LYS A 110 17.19 -13.48 6.85
C LYS A 110 17.47 -12.15 6.14
N LEU A 111 16.53 -11.21 6.27
CA LEU A 111 16.65 -9.85 5.74
C LEU A 111 16.95 -8.87 6.87
N GLY A 112 17.97 -8.03 6.69
CA GLY A 112 18.33 -6.97 7.64
C GLY A 112 17.39 -5.77 7.56
N THR A 113 17.56 -4.94 6.52
CA THR A 113 16.72 -3.76 6.26
C THR A 113 16.16 -3.84 4.83
N ILE A 114 14.85 -3.64 4.69
CA ILE A 114 14.16 -3.44 3.40
C ILE A 114 13.90 -1.94 3.23
N TYR A 115 14.32 -1.40 2.09
CA TYR A 115 14.05 -0.02 1.70
C TYR A 115 12.88 0.01 0.71
N MET A 116 11.73 0.53 1.15
CA MET A 116 10.59 0.81 0.30
C MET A 116 10.81 2.14 -0.42
N VAL A 117 11.14 2.08 -1.71
CA VAL A 117 11.32 3.25 -2.58
C VAL A 117 10.03 3.51 -3.35
N GLY A 118 9.43 4.68 -3.19
CA GLY A 118 8.16 5.01 -3.86
C GLY A 118 7.88 6.50 -3.94
N ASP A 119 6.88 6.88 -4.72
CA ASP A 119 6.55 8.28 -5.05
C ASP A 119 5.26 8.78 -4.39
N ASN A 120 4.50 7.89 -3.73
CA ASN A 120 3.22 8.23 -3.13
C ASN A 120 3.28 8.17 -1.59
N PRO A 121 3.24 9.32 -0.89
CA PRO A 121 3.27 9.37 0.57
C PRO A 121 2.17 8.55 1.25
N SER A 122 0.95 8.55 0.71
CA SER A 122 -0.21 7.85 1.31
C SER A 122 -0.30 6.37 0.93
N SER A 123 0.69 5.83 0.22
CA SER A 123 0.71 4.44 -0.24
C SER A 123 2.03 3.76 0.11
N ASP A 124 3.13 4.22 -0.51
CA ASP A 124 4.46 3.65 -0.31
C ASP A 124 5.00 3.98 1.08
N ILE A 125 5.00 5.27 1.42
CA ILE A 125 5.64 5.77 2.63
C ILE A 125 4.82 5.39 3.86
N GLN A 126 3.51 5.64 3.81
CA GLN A 126 2.61 5.22 4.88
C GLN A 126 2.67 3.72 5.14
N GLY A 127 2.66 2.90 4.08
CA GLY A 127 2.67 1.45 4.24
C GLY A 127 3.96 0.94 4.87
N ALA A 128 5.11 1.41 4.40
CA ALA A 128 6.40 1.03 4.98
C ALA A 128 6.55 1.49 6.43
N ASN A 129 6.13 2.72 6.74
CA ASN A 129 6.20 3.27 8.11
C ASN A 129 5.29 2.53 9.09
N ASN A 130 4.13 2.06 8.63
CA ASN A 130 3.16 1.35 9.48
C ASN A 130 3.50 -0.13 9.65
N PHE A 131 4.35 -0.69 8.79
CA PHE A 131 4.62 -2.12 8.80
C PHE A 131 5.68 -2.48 9.84
N THR A 132 5.33 -3.43 10.71
CA THR A 132 6.26 -4.03 11.68
C THR A 132 6.48 -5.50 11.32
N SER A 133 7.70 -5.83 10.89
CA SER A 133 8.06 -7.20 10.52
C SER A 133 7.94 -8.16 11.71
N ARG A 134 7.40 -9.35 11.45
CA ARG A 134 7.40 -10.45 12.42
C ARG A 134 8.70 -11.26 12.38
N LEU A 135 9.53 -11.03 11.37
CA LEU A 135 10.81 -11.70 11.17
C LEU A 135 11.99 -10.89 11.71
N GLY A 136 11.71 -9.69 12.24
CA GLY A 136 12.73 -8.76 12.75
C GLY A 136 13.42 -7.94 11.67
N THR A 137 12.89 -7.95 10.44
CA THR A 137 13.40 -7.11 9.35
C THR A 137 12.98 -5.66 9.54
N GLU A 138 13.93 -4.74 9.45
CA GLU A 138 13.66 -3.31 9.51
C GLU A 138 13.09 -2.83 8.17
N TRP A 139 12.05 -2.01 8.19
CA TRP A 139 11.52 -1.36 6.99
C TRP A 139 11.79 0.14 7.05
N LYS A 140 12.38 0.68 5.98
CA LYS A 140 12.61 2.11 5.82
C LYS A 140 11.94 2.61 4.55
N SER A 141 11.46 3.84 4.56
CA SER A 141 10.78 4.46 3.44
C SER A 141 11.64 5.55 2.79
N ILE A 142 11.78 5.49 1.47
CA ILE A 142 12.47 6.53 0.68
C ILE A 142 11.47 7.09 -0.32
N LEU A 143 11.13 8.36 -0.16
CA LEU A 143 10.25 9.09 -1.07
C LEU A 143 11.05 9.64 -2.25
N VAL A 144 10.61 9.34 -3.47
CA VAL A 144 11.18 9.94 -4.68
C VAL A 144 10.31 11.06 -5.24
N GLU A 145 10.94 12.12 -5.73
CA GLU A 145 10.26 13.31 -6.30
C GLU A 145 9.93 13.19 -7.80
N SER A 146 10.13 12.01 -8.39
CA SER A 146 9.94 11.75 -9.82
C SER A 146 8.54 11.23 -10.20
N GLY A 147 7.53 11.45 -9.35
CA GLY A 147 6.20 10.83 -9.50
C GLY A 147 5.05 11.63 -8.88
N VAL A 148 4.16 10.97 -8.12
CA VAL A 148 2.95 11.56 -7.52
C VAL A 148 3.29 12.70 -6.56
N HIS A 149 4.34 12.55 -5.76
CA HIS A 149 4.80 13.61 -4.87
C HIS A 149 5.43 14.78 -5.65
N VAL A 150 4.98 15.99 -5.33
CA VAL A 150 5.50 17.23 -5.92
C VAL A 150 6.71 17.69 -5.13
N ALA A 151 7.85 17.84 -5.80
CA ALA A 151 9.11 18.29 -5.20
C ALA A 151 8.94 19.57 -4.38
N GLY A 152 9.48 19.58 -3.16
CA GLY A 152 9.39 20.70 -2.22
C GLY A 152 8.06 20.86 -1.49
N ALA A 153 7.05 20.02 -1.77
CA ALA A 153 5.85 19.94 -0.94
C ALA A 153 6.13 19.14 0.34
N GLU A 154 5.43 19.42 1.43
CA GLU A 154 5.50 18.59 2.63
C GLU A 154 4.74 17.26 2.37
N PRO A 155 5.38 16.09 2.55
CA PRO A 155 4.71 14.82 2.33
C PRO A 155 3.71 14.51 3.46
N ALA A 156 2.55 13.95 3.11
CA ALA A 156 1.51 13.59 4.07
C ALA A 156 1.97 12.59 5.15
N HIS A 157 3.00 11.79 4.82
CA HIS A 157 3.68 10.89 5.76
C HIS A 157 5.19 11.12 5.62
N LYS A 158 5.87 11.33 6.76
CA LYS A 158 7.31 11.61 6.79
C LYS A 158 8.11 10.35 6.42
N PRO A 159 8.94 10.38 5.35
CA PRO A 159 9.82 9.27 5.01
C PRO A 159 11.13 9.30 5.82
N ASP A 160 11.90 8.22 5.78
CA ASP A 160 13.28 8.19 6.31
C ASP A 160 14.24 9.04 5.45
N ALA A 161 13.98 9.10 4.15
CA ALA A 161 14.72 9.95 3.22
C ALA A 161 13.85 10.44 2.06
N ILE A 162 14.22 11.60 1.50
CA ILE A 162 13.65 12.15 0.26
C ILE A 162 14.77 12.25 -0.77
N MET A 163 14.52 11.76 -1.98
CA MET A 163 15.51 11.66 -3.06
C MET A 163 14.91 12.15 -4.37
N LYS A 164 15.70 12.70 -5.28
CA LYS A 164 15.15 13.22 -6.54
C LYS A 164 14.75 12.10 -7.49
N SER A 165 15.41 10.95 -7.39
CA SER A 165 15.23 9.83 -8.31
C SER A 165 15.47 8.48 -7.64
N VAL A 166 15.03 7.41 -8.30
CA VAL A 166 15.31 6.02 -7.87
C VAL A 166 16.81 5.74 -7.80
N LYS A 167 17.61 6.32 -8.70
CA LYS A 167 19.07 6.15 -8.66
C LYS A 167 19.65 6.68 -7.36
N GLU A 168 19.30 7.90 -6.98
CA GLU A 168 19.74 8.53 -5.73
C GLU A 168 19.23 7.77 -4.51
N ALA A 169 17.99 7.26 -4.56
CA ALA A 169 17.43 6.41 -3.50
C ALA A 169 18.24 5.13 -3.28
N VAL A 170 18.64 4.45 -4.36
CA VAL A 170 19.46 3.25 -4.27
C VAL A 170 20.87 3.58 -3.74
N GLU A 171 21.50 4.64 -4.24
CA GLU A 171 22.82 5.09 -3.76
C GLU A 171 22.79 5.44 -2.27
N TRP A 172 21.74 6.13 -1.81
CA TRP A 172 21.54 6.45 -0.41
C TRP A 172 21.29 5.20 0.43
N ALA A 173 20.48 4.25 -0.03
CA ALA A 173 20.21 3.00 0.68
C ALA A 173 21.50 2.19 0.90
N PHE A 174 22.39 2.14 -0.11
CA PHE A 174 23.70 1.51 0.04
C PHE A 174 24.57 2.21 1.09
N TRP A 175 24.58 3.55 1.11
CA TRP A 175 25.33 4.31 2.10
C TRP A 175 24.76 4.12 3.51
N ASN A 176 23.43 4.14 3.65
CA ASN A 176 22.75 3.90 4.92
C ASN A 176 23.02 2.49 5.46
N ALA A 177 22.94 1.47 4.62
CA ALA A 177 23.24 0.09 5.00
C ALA A 177 24.69 -0.07 5.49
N LYS A 178 25.66 0.53 4.81
CA LYS A 178 27.08 0.51 5.23
C LYS A 178 27.30 1.18 6.59
N LEU A 179 26.56 2.25 6.90
CA LEU A 179 26.62 2.87 8.22
C LEU A 179 26.04 1.96 9.31
N SER A 180 24.95 1.24 9.02
CA SER A 180 24.39 0.24 9.93
C SER A 180 25.40 -0.87 10.23
N ASP A 181 26.18 -1.30 9.22
CA ASP A 181 27.22 -2.33 9.37
C ASP A 181 28.44 -1.85 10.18
N LEU A 182 28.70 -0.54 10.23
CA LEU A 182 29.81 0.05 10.99
C LEU A 182 29.52 0.15 12.51
N GLY A 183 28.28 -0.11 12.94
CA GLY A 183 27.87 -0.12 14.34
C GLY A 183 27.86 1.25 15.03
N HIS A 184 27.28 1.31 16.23
CA HIS A 184 27.35 2.51 17.08
C HIS A 184 28.82 2.85 17.36
N ILE A 185 29.28 3.97 16.82
CA ILE A 185 30.53 4.60 17.25
C ILE A 185 30.36 4.88 18.74
N ARG A 186 31.00 4.05 19.59
CA ARG A 186 31.13 4.36 21.00
C ARG A 186 31.96 5.64 21.07
N GLU A 187 31.36 6.72 21.52
CA GLU A 187 32.14 7.87 22.01
C GLU A 187 33.08 7.32 23.08
N THR A 188 34.37 7.25 22.76
CA THR A 188 35.39 6.98 23.75
C THR A 188 35.45 8.21 24.65
N SER A 189 34.89 8.10 25.86
CA SER A 189 35.12 9.07 26.91
C SER A 189 36.63 9.12 27.19
N ALA A 190 37.29 10.15 26.69
CA ALA A 190 38.64 10.49 27.07
C ALA A 190 38.64 10.80 28.58
N THR A 191 39.16 9.88 29.38
CA THR A 191 39.57 10.20 30.75
C THR A 191 40.79 11.12 30.67
N PRO A 192 40.78 12.30 31.33
CA PRO A 192 41.97 13.12 31.40
C PRO A 192 43.00 12.43 32.29
N GLU A 193 44.23 12.30 31.80
CA GLU A 193 45.37 11.90 32.62
C GLU A 193 45.55 12.91 33.76
N SER A 194 45.54 12.41 35.00
CA SER A 194 45.92 13.20 36.18
C SER A 194 47.44 13.20 36.32
N VAL A 195 47.99 14.42 36.42
CA VAL A 195 49.37 14.79 36.76
C VAL A 195 49.84 14.12 38.06
#